data_AF-A0A928GG07-F1
#
_entry.id   AF-A0A928GG07-F1
#
_cell.length_a   1.000
_cell.length_b   1.000
_cell.length_c   1.000
_cell.angle_alpha   90.00
_cell.angle_beta   90.00
_cell.angle_gamma   90.00
#
_symmetry.space_group_name_H-M   'P 1'
#
loop_
_entity.id
_entity.type
_entity.pdbx_description
1 polymer ?
#
loop_
_entity_poly.entity_id
_entity_poly.type
_entity_poly.pdbx_seq_one_letter_code
_entity_poly.pdbx_strand_id
1 'polypeptide(L)'
;MKIRIISVFILFSFCIEDRAQKLLGGDVSLLPSYEAAGTVYKDFDGKDVKLLPFLKQQGWNCIRVRLFVDPNNAPGDHKDEGVCQDLNYVIKLSKQIKKAGLKLMLDFHYSDTWADPGKQFTPKRWQGADKQMLTDSVYVYTRISLLAMKKAGIIPELIQVGNEITNGMLWPTGKLDPSGSDGFDVLCQFLKAGCKACREVCPKSQIIIHTERAGNWDVTRNFYQQLRRRQVDYDIIGLSYYPMWHKDIPNLGKTLDNLAWLFPEKPVMIVETAAYYSHENDPWSKEDTYAEFYPISVEGQAQFTRELVRELQKHHNVSGLFWWFPEENASGNSVTKGWLNRGLFDNHTGNALPALKAFKLK
;
A
#
# COMPACT_ATOMS: atom_id res chain seq x y z
N MET A 1 -27.42 68.30 -23.53
CA MET A 1 -26.48 67.15 -23.70
C MET A 1 -26.43 66.36 -22.40
N LYS A 2 -26.98 65.14 -22.37
CA LYS A 2 -26.86 64.21 -21.23
C LYS A 2 -25.86 63.12 -21.60
N ILE A 3 -24.75 63.05 -20.88
CA ILE A 3 -23.72 62.00 -21.04
C ILE A 3 -24.21 60.77 -20.27
N ARG A 4 -24.37 59.64 -20.96
CA ARG A 4 -24.61 58.33 -20.35
C ARG A 4 -23.26 57.62 -20.19
N ILE A 5 -22.86 57.36 -18.95
CA ILE A 5 -21.74 56.47 -18.62
C ILE A 5 -22.29 55.06 -18.58
N ILE A 6 -21.76 54.17 -19.43
CA ILE A 6 -22.04 52.73 -19.40
C ILE A 6 -20.93 52.09 -18.58
N SER A 7 -21.27 51.60 -17.39
CA SER A 7 -20.38 50.77 -16.58
C SER A 7 -20.53 49.31 -16.99
N VAL A 8 -19.47 48.71 -17.53
CA VAL A 8 -19.38 47.27 -17.82
C VAL A 8 -18.86 46.59 -16.55
N PHE A 9 -19.68 45.73 -15.94
CA PHE A 9 -19.25 44.84 -14.86
C PHE A 9 -18.68 43.55 -15.47
N ILE A 10 -17.39 43.30 -15.27
CA ILE A 10 -16.75 42.02 -15.60
C ILE A 10 -16.83 41.14 -14.34
N LEU A 11 -17.65 40.09 -14.38
CA LEU A 11 -17.69 39.04 -13.37
C LEU A 11 -16.51 38.09 -13.59
N PHE A 12 -15.52 38.14 -12.69
CA PHE A 12 -14.51 37.09 -12.57
C PHE A 12 -15.12 35.89 -11.84
N SER A 13 -15.38 34.80 -12.57
CA SER A 13 -15.73 33.52 -11.98
C SER A 13 -14.45 32.85 -11.48
N PHE A 14 -14.23 32.85 -10.16
CA PHE A 14 -13.17 32.04 -9.55
C PHE A 14 -13.60 30.57 -9.63
N CYS A 15 -13.00 29.80 -10.55
CA CYS A 15 -12.97 28.35 -10.42
C CYS A 15 -12.08 28.02 -9.22
N ILE A 16 -12.70 27.66 -8.10
CA ILE A 16 -12.00 26.96 -7.03
C ILE A 16 -11.68 25.57 -7.62
N GLU A 17 -10.42 25.32 -7.94
CA GLU A 17 -9.96 23.96 -8.19
C GLU A 17 -10.17 23.16 -6.90
N ASP A 18 -11.18 22.30 -6.90
CA ASP A 18 -11.40 21.32 -5.84
C ASP A 18 -10.25 20.31 -5.93
N ARG A 19 -9.14 20.57 -5.20
CA ARG A 19 -8.04 19.62 -5.11
C ARG A 19 -8.61 18.33 -4.52
N ALA A 20 -8.62 17.27 -5.32
CA ALA A 20 -9.03 15.95 -4.87
C ALA A 20 -8.29 15.61 -3.55
N GLN A 21 -9.06 15.27 -2.52
CA GLN A 21 -8.53 14.93 -1.21
C GLN A 21 -7.52 13.80 -1.32
N LYS A 22 -6.28 14.02 -0.85
CA LYS A 22 -5.24 12.99 -0.80
C LYS A 22 -5.66 11.83 0.10
N LEU A 23 -5.27 10.61 -0.26
CA LEU A 23 -5.54 9.41 0.53
C LEU A 23 -4.50 9.24 1.64
N LEU A 24 -4.98 8.97 2.83
CA LEU A 24 -4.15 8.72 4.00
C LEU A 24 -4.66 7.47 4.69
N GLY A 25 -3.78 6.53 4.95
CA GLY A 25 -4.18 5.24 5.44
C GLY A 25 -3.07 4.37 5.96
N GLY A 26 -3.38 3.09 6.11
CA GLY A 26 -2.39 2.07 6.38
C GLY A 26 -2.93 0.68 6.12
N ASP A 27 -2.03 -0.28 6.07
CA ASP A 27 -2.35 -1.69 5.88
C ASP A 27 -2.67 -2.33 7.22
N VAL A 28 -3.97 -2.48 7.53
CA VAL A 28 -4.43 -3.08 8.80
C VAL A 28 -4.88 -4.53 8.65
N SER A 29 -4.21 -5.27 7.77
CA SER A 29 -4.66 -6.59 7.34
C SER A 29 -4.70 -7.64 8.45
N LEU A 30 -4.07 -7.41 9.60
CA LEU A 30 -4.14 -8.32 10.75
C LEU A 30 -5.15 -7.89 11.81
N LEU A 31 -5.88 -6.79 11.62
CA LEU A 31 -6.82 -6.28 12.61
C LEU A 31 -7.79 -7.36 13.13
N PRO A 32 -8.46 -8.19 12.30
CA PRO A 32 -9.33 -9.25 12.83
C PRO A 32 -8.61 -10.27 13.72
N SER A 33 -7.31 -10.53 13.49
CA SER A 33 -6.51 -11.41 14.33
C SER A 33 -6.20 -10.75 15.68
N TYR A 34 -5.88 -9.45 15.68
CA TYR A 34 -5.71 -8.67 16.91
C TYR A 34 -7.01 -8.53 17.71
N GLU A 35 -8.14 -8.32 17.04
CA GLU A 35 -9.46 -8.30 17.68
C GLU A 35 -9.81 -9.65 18.30
N ALA A 36 -9.53 -10.76 17.60
CA ALA A 36 -9.76 -12.10 18.10
C ALA A 36 -8.85 -12.46 19.29
N ALA A 37 -7.63 -11.94 19.32
CA ALA A 37 -6.71 -12.07 20.45
C ALA A 37 -7.09 -11.18 21.65
N GLY A 38 -8.03 -10.25 21.49
CA GLY A 38 -8.43 -9.32 22.55
C GLY A 38 -7.44 -8.18 22.77
N THR A 39 -6.64 -7.82 21.77
CA THR A 39 -5.69 -6.71 21.84
C THR A 39 -6.40 -5.38 22.09
N VAL A 40 -5.89 -4.62 23.06
CA VAL A 40 -6.41 -3.30 23.43
C VAL A 40 -5.49 -2.23 22.84
N TYR A 41 -6.06 -1.41 21.97
CA TYR A 41 -5.39 -0.20 21.46
C TYR A 41 -5.75 0.98 22.34
N LYS A 42 -4.78 1.86 22.59
CA LYS A 42 -4.95 3.07 23.39
C LYS A 42 -4.58 4.31 22.58
N ASP A 43 -5.25 5.42 22.86
CA ASP A 43 -4.87 6.72 22.32
C ASP A 43 -3.58 7.26 22.97
N PHE A 44 -3.24 8.51 22.64
CA PHE A 44 -2.01 9.16 23.14
C PHE A 44 -2.03 9.42 24.65
N ASP A 45 -3.21 9.42 25.27
CA ASP A 45 -3.40 9.69 26.71
C ASP A 45 -3.63 8.37 27.50
N GLY A 46 -3.47 7.21 26.83
CA GLY A 46 -3.60 5.88 27.43
C GLY A 46 -5.02 5.36 27.55
N LYS A 47 -6.01 6.01 26.91
CA LYS A 47 -7.41 5.59 26.94
C LYS A 47 -7.69 4.59 25.82
N ASP A 48 -8.43 3.54 26.16
CA ASP A 48 -8.82 2.50 25.21
C ASP A 48 -9.65 3.06 24.03
N VAL A 49 -9.31 2.62 22.83
CA VAL A 49 -9.95 3.01 21.58
C VAL A 49 -10.20 1.81 20.67
N LYS A 50 -11.21 1.94 19.80
CA LYS A 50 -11.37 1.04 18.65
C LYS A 50 -10.49 1.54 17.50
N LEU A 51 -9.69 0.66 16.91
CA LEU A 51 -8.65 1.06 15.95
C LEU A 51 -9.21 1.85 14.76
N LEU A 52 -10.14 1.31 13.97
CA LEU A 52 -10.64 1.98 12.76
C LEU A 52 -11.28 3.36 13.04
N PRO A 53 -12.19 3.51 14.04
CA PRO A 53 -12.69 4.81 14.44
C PRO A 53 -11.58 5.80 14.86
N PHE A 54 -10.58 5.33 15.60
CA PHE A 54 -9.47 6.16 16.05
C PHE A 54 -8.60 6.63 14.89
N LEU A 55 -8.21 5.74 13.97
CA LEU A 55 -7.47 6.12 12.75
C LEU A 55 -8.24 7.15 11.92
N LYS A 56 -9.57 6.98 11.79
CA LYS A 56 -10.42 7.97 11.13
C LYS A 56 -10.39 9.33 11.83
N GLN A 57 -10.43 9.36 13.16
CA GLN A 57 -10.29 10.60 13.94
C GLN A 57 -8.91 11.25 13.75
N GLN A 58 -7.86 10.46 13.50
CA GLN A 58 -6.53 10.96 13.13
C GLN A 58 -6.45 11.49 11.69
N GLY A 59 -7.54 11.40 10.93
CA GLY A 59 -7.67 11.95 9.57
C GLY A 59 -7.47 10.90 8.47
N TRP A 60 -7.32 9.62 8.82
CA TRP A 60 -7.20 8.57 7.83
C TRP A 60 -8.54 8.37 7.11
N ASN A 61 -8.47 8.14 5.80
CA ASN A 61 -9.65 8.04 4.94
C ASN A 61 -9.64 6.78 4.06
N CYS A 62 -8.57 5.98 4.10
CA CYS A 62 -8.45 4.74 3.34
C CYS A 62 -7.70 3.68 4.16
N ILE A 63 -8.04 2.41 3.96
CA ILE A 63 -7.38 1.27 4.58
C ILE A 63 -6.95 0.31 3.48
N ARG A 64 -5.69 -0.14 3.55
CA ARG A 64 -5.15 -1.19 2.68
C ARG A 64 -5.34 -2.56 3.32
N VAL A 65 -5.69 -3.56 2.52
CA VAL A 65 -5.86 -4.95 2.94
C VAL A 65 -5.27 -5.88 1.91
N ARG A 66 -4.28 -6.68 2.31
CA ARG A 66 -3.68 -7.72 1.47
C ARG A 66 -4.55 -8.97 1.38
N LEU A 67 -4.47 -9.64 0.24
CA LEU A 67 -5.21 -10.85 -0.11
C LEU A 67 -4.26 -11.88 -0.73
N PHE A 68 -4.12 -13.01 -0.03
CA PHE A 68 -3.43 -14.19 -0.52
C PHE A 68 -4.39 -15.11 -1.29
N VAL A 69 -3.83 -16.00 -2.10
CA VAL A 69 -4.62 -16.97 -2.89
C VAL A 69 -5.18 -18.08 -2.01
N ASP A 70 -4.33 -18.79 -1.30
CA ASP A 70 -4.69 -19.76 -0.27
C ASP A 70 -3.62 -19.79 0.85
N PRO A 71 -3.76 -18.94 1.88
CA PRO A 71 -2.78 -18.86 2.96
C PRO A 71 -2.66 -20.12 3.82
N ASN A 72 -3.56 -21.10 3.66
CA ASN A 72 -3.38 -22.40 4.31
C ASN A 72 -2.15 -23.15 3.78
N ASN A 73 -1.74 -22.88 2.54
CA ASN A 73 -0.52 -23.45 1.94
C ASN A 73 0.75 -22.68 2.29
N ALA A 74 0.66 -21.58 3.05
CA ALA A 74 1.84 -20.83 3.47
C ALA A 74 2.75 -21.68 4.39
N PRO A 75 4.08 -21.49 4.31
CA PRO A 75 5.03 -21.98 5.29
C PRO A 75 4.66 -21.59 6.74
N GLY A 76 5.05 -22.42 7.71
CA GLY A 76 4.68 -22.22 9.11
C GLY A 76 5.25 -20.93 9.72
N ASP A 77 6.50 -20.61 9.41
CA ASP A 77 7.14 -19.35 9.78
C ASP A 77 6.40 -18.15 9.18
N HIS A 78 5.98 -18.21 7.92
CA HIS A 78 5.17 -17.12 7.34
C HIS A 78 3.78 -16.98 7.99
N LYS A 79 3.19 -18.07 8.50
CA LYS A 79 1.95 -17.99 9.31
C LYS A 79 2.21 -17.34 10.66
N ASP A 80 3.33 -17.65 11.29
CA ASP A 80 3.80 -16.98 12.51
C ASP A 80 4.02 -15.46 12.28
N GLU A 81 4.29 -15.04 11.04
CA GLU A 81 4.39 -13.64 10.61
C GLU A 81 3.02 -12.99 10.31
N GLY A 82 1.93 -13.75 10.39
CA GLY A 82 0.57 -13.26 10.18
C GLY A 82 0.02 -13.43 8.75
N VAL A 83 0.56 -14.38 7.97
CA VAL A 83 -0.06 -14.82 6.72
C VAL A 83 -1.34 -15.61 7.00
N CYS A 84 -2.49 -14.96 6.90
CA CYS A 84 -3.80 -15.62 7.05
C CYS A 84 -4.94 -15.00 6.21
N GLN A 85 -4.66 -13.97 5.41
CA GLN A 85 -5.67 -13.17 4.72
C GLN A 85 -6.21 -13.84 3.45
N ASP A 86 -7.10 -14.82 3.63
CA ASP A 86 -7.93 -15.37 2.55
C ASP A 86 -9.10 -14.42 2.21
N LEU A 87 -9.84 -14.74 1.16
CA LEU A 87 -10.95 -13.90 0.69
C LEU A 87 -12.06 -13.71 1.75
N ASN A 88 -12.34 -14.72 2.57
CA ASN A 88 -13.37 -14.62 3.61
C ASN A 88 -12.92 -13.71 4.75
N TYR A 89 -11.66 -13.82 5.16
CA TYR A 89 -11.01 -12.94 6.11
C TYR A 89 -11.07 -11.48 5.61
N VAL A 90 -10.64 -11.26 4.37
CA VAL A 90 -10.62 -9.94 3.73
C VAL A 90 -12.03 -9.35 3.60
N ILE A 91 -13.04 -10.13 3.24
CA ILE A 91 -14.44 -9.68 3.20
C ILE A 91 -14.93 -9.23 4.59
N LYS A 92 -14.61 -9.98 5.65
CA LYS A 92 -15.00 -9.61 7.02
C LYS A 92 -14.38 -8.28 7.43
N LEU A 93 -13.06 -8.13 7.26
CA LEU A 93 -12.36 -6.88 7.55
C LEU A 93 -12.90 -5.72 6.70
N SER A 94 -13.11 -5.95 5.40
CA SER A 94 -13.65 -4.94 4.48
C SER A 94 -15.02 -4.42 4.91
N LYS A 95 -15.90 -5.28 5.45
CA LYS A 95 -17.20 -4.83 6.00
C LYS A 95 -17.01 -3.88 7.18
N GLN A 96 -16.04 -4.16 8.05
CA GLN A 96 -15.72 -3.27 9.18
C GLN A 96 -15.20 -1.92 8.68
N ILE A 97 -14.29 -1.92 7.72
CA ILE A 97 -13.72 -0.71 7.09
C ILE A 97 -14.83 0.15 6.49
N LYS A 98 -15.73 -0.45 5.69
CA LYS A 98 -16.87 0.25 5.09
C LYS A 98 -17.85 0.77 6.15
N LYS A 99 -18.12 0.00 7.20
CA LYS A 99 -18.96 0.45 8.33
C LYS A 99 -18.35 1.62 9.09
N ALA A 100 -17.02 1.69 9.19
CA ALA A 100 -16.31 2.85 9.74
C ALA A 100 -16.34 4.06 8.79
N GLY A 101 -16.84 3.91 7.55
CA GLY A 101 -16.88 4.96 6.54
C GLY A 101 -15.51 5.33 6.02
N LEU A 102 -14.62 4.34 5.87
CA LEU A 102 -13.30 4.46 5.28
C LEU A 102 -13.30 3.82 3.88
N LYS A 103 -12.46 4.35 2.99
CA LYS A 103 -12.17 3.73 1.68
C LYS A 103 -11.33 2.47 1.87
N LEU A 104 -11.34 1.61 0.86
CA LEU A 104 -10.64 0.33 0.84
C LEU A 104 -9.71 0.28 -0.37
N MET A 105 -8.44 -0.03 -0.12
CA MET A 105 -7.47 -0.50 -1.09
C MET A 105 -7.30 -2.01 -0.92
N LEU A 106 -7.69 -2.79 -1.92
CA LEU A 106 -7.47 -4.23 -1.92
C LEU A 106 -6.15 -4.54 -2.62
N ASP A 107 -5.27 -5.30 -1.98
CA ASP A 107 -3.99 -5.70 -2.54
C ASP A 107 -3.92 -7.19 -2.83
N PHE A 108 -3.84 -7.55 -4.11
CA PHE A 108 -3.63 -8.93 -4.53
C PHE A 108 -2.15 -9.27 -4.55
N HIS A 109 -1.74 -10.16 -3.66
CA HIS A 109 -0.38 -10.71 -3.66
C HIS A 109 -0.15 -11.74 -4.78
N TYR A 110 -1.22 -12.39 -5.27
CA TYR A 110 -1.14 -13.51 -6.22
C TYR A 110 -0.18 -14.63 -5.81
N SER A 111 -0.04 -14.85 -4.50
CA SER A 111 0.75 -15.89 -3.86
C SER A 111 -0.07 -16.48 -2.72
N ASP A 112 0.25 -17.70 -2.30
CA ASP A 112 -0.29 -18.30 -1.07
C ASP A 112 0.35 -17.70 0.18
N THR A 113 1.39 -16.88 0.02
CA THR A 113 2.14 -16.29 1.12
C THR A 113 2.70 -14.93 0.72
N TRP A 114 3.61 -14.35 1.50
CA TRP A 114 4.27 -13.10 1.19
C TRP A 114 4.74 -13.04 -0.27
N ALA A 115 4.45 -11.90 -0.90
CA ALA A 115 4.91 -11.54 -2.23
C ALA A 115 5.70 -10.23 -2.07
N ASP A 116 7.00 -10.30 -2.33
CA ASP A 116 7.98 -9.25 -2.11
C ASP A 116 9.10 -9.38 -3.19
N PRO A 117 10.14 -8.53 -3.21
CA PRO A 117 11.14 -8.55 -4.28
C PRO A 117 12.01 -9.82 -4.29
N GLY A 118 12.08 -10.54 -3.18
CA GLY A 118 12.79 -11.80 -3.03
C GLY A 118 11.88 -13.04 -3.15
N LYS A 119 10.56 -12.86 -3.05
CA LYS A 119 9.56 -13.94 -3.00
C LYS A 119 8.37 -13.60 -3.89
N GLN A 120 8.13 -14.33 -4.97
CA GLN A 120 6.94 -14.17 -5.81
C GLN A 120 6.38 -15.54 -6.20
N PHE A 121 6.19 -16.40 -5.20
CA PHE A 121 5.87 -17.82 -5.42
C PHE A 121 4.53 -18.01 -6.13
N THR A 122 4.53 -18.84 -7.17
CA THR A 122 3.29 -19.30 -7.79
C THR A 122 2.47 -20.10 -6.76
N PRO A 123 1.19 -19.74 -6.51
CA PRO A 123 0.28 -20.48 -5.65
C PRO A 123 0.26 -21.97 -5.95
N LYS A 124 0.09 -22.80 -4.92
CA LYS A 124 0.12 -24.25 -5.02
C LYS A 124 -0.85 -24.79 -6.07
N ARG A 125 -2.07 -24.24 -6.11
CA ARG A 125 -3.12 -24.63 -7.08
C ARG A 125 -2.81 -24.23 -8.53
N TRP A 126 -1.77 -23.45 -8.78
CA TRP A 126 -1.33 -23.03 -10.12
C TRP A 126 0.05 -23.59 -10.49
N GLN A 127 0.65 -24.44 -9.65
CA GLN A 127 1.93 -25.07 -9.96
C GLN A 127 1.80 -25.99 -11.18
N GLY A 128 2.82 -25.95 -12.06
CA GLY A 128 2.83 -26.70 -13.32
C GLY A 128 1.99 -26.07 -14.45
N ALA A 129 1.26 -24.99 -14.18
CA ALA A 129 0.56 -24.23 -15.21
C ALA A 129 1.56 -23.52 -16.14
N ASP A 130 1.29 -23.54 -17.44
CA ASP A 130 2.05 -22.76 -18.40
C ASP A 130 1.69 -21.26 -18.31
N LYS A 131 2.36 -20.46 -19.13
CA LYS A 131 2.14 -19.00 -19.21
C LYS A 131 0.67 -18.63 -19.48
N GLN A 132 -0.02 -19.33 -20.37
CA GLN A 132 -1.39 -18.99 -20.73
C GLN A 132 -2.33 -19.33 -19.58
N MET A 133 -2.17 -20.52 -19.00
CA MET A 133 -2.96 -20.97 -17.84
C MET A 133 -2.75 -20.06 -16.62
N LEU A 134 -1.53 -19.58 -16.38
CA LEU A 134 -1.25 -18.59 -15.32
C LEU A 134 -1.92 -17.24 -15.60
N THR A 135 -1.89 -16.78 -16.86
CA THR A 135 -2.59 -15.56 -17.27
C THR A 135 -4.10 -15.67 -17.02
N ASP A 136 -4.70 -16.79 -17.41
CA ASP A 136 -6.11 -17.07 -17.18
C ASP A 136 -6.42 -17.17 -15.67
N SER A 137 -5.52 -17.77 -14.90
CA SER A 137 -5.64 -17.91 -13.44
C SER A 137 -5.63 -16.56 -12.73
N VAL A 138 -4.78 -15.62 -13.14
CA VAL A 138 -4.79 -14.24 -12.64
C VAL A 138 -6.14 -13.59 -12.92
N TYR A 139 -6.58 -13.58 -14.19
CA TYR A 139 -7.88 -12.99 -14.55
C TYR A 139 -9.05 -13.61 -13.76
N VAL A 140 -9.14 -14.94 -13.73
CA VAL A 140 -10.23 -15.66 -13.04
C VAL A 140 -10.20 -15.35 -11.55
N TYR A 141 -9.04 -15.41 -10.91
CA TYR A 141 -8.93 -15.19 -9.48
C TYR A 141 -9.30 -13.76 -9.05
N THR A 142 -8.80 -12.76 -9.78
CA THR A 142 -9.15 -11.36 -9.54
C THR A 142 -10.66 -11.17 -9.71
N ARG A 143 -11.22 -11.72 -10.80
CA ARG A 143 -12.65 -11.58 -11.12
C ARG A 143 -13.56 -12.22 -10.06
N ILE A 144 -13.29 -13.47 -9.66
CA ILE A 144 -14.13 -14.16 -8.67
C ILE A 144 -14.03 -13.51 -7.29
N SER A 145 -12.83 -13.03 -6.90
CA SER A 145 -12.62 -12.34 -5.64
C SER A 145 -13.41 -11.03 -5.57
N LEU A 146 -13.31 -10.21 -6.62
CA LEU A 146 -14.06 -8.95 -6.70
C LEU A 146 -15.58 -9.18 -6.78
N LEU A 147 -16.05 -10.22 -7.48
CA LEU A 147 -17.47 -10.57 -7.52
C LEU A 147 -18.00 -11.02 -6.16
N ALA A 148 -17.22 -11.81 -5.42
CA ALA A 148 -17.58 -12.24 -4.07
C ALA A 148 -17.67 -11.03 -3.12
N MET A 149 -16.71 -10.10 -3.18
CA MET A 149 -16.75 -8.86 -2.41
C MET A 149 -17.97 -8.00 -2.79
N LYS A 150 -18.26 -7.84 -4.09
CA LYS A 150 -19.42 -7.10 -4.58
C LYS A 150 -20.73 -7.72 -4.11
N LYS A 151 -20.85 -9.05 -4.14
CA LYS A 151 -21.98 -9.79 -3.57
C LYS A 151 -22.14 -9.55 -2.06
N ALA A 152 -21.04 -9.32 -1.36
CA ALA A 152 -21.03 -8.95 0.05
C ALA A 152 -21.26 -7.45 0.31
N GLY A 153 -21.59 -6.66 -0.73
CA GLY A 153 -21.84 -5.21 -0.64
C GLY A 153 -20.57 -4.36 -0.56
N ILE A 154 -19.42 -4.89 -0.95
CA ILE A 154 -18.11 -4.22 -0.84
C ILE A 154 -17.54 -4.02 -2.24
N ILE A 155 -17.19 -2.79 -2.56
CA ILE A 155 -16.39 -2.44 -3.74
C ILE A 155 -15.16 -1.68 -3.24
N PRO A 156 -13.93 -2.16 -3.50
CA PRO A 156 -12.72 -1.40 -3.18
C PRO A 156 -12.65 -0.12 -4.01
N GLU A 157 -12.23 0.99 -3.44
CA GLU A 157 -11.94 2.21 -4.21
C GLU A 157 -10.64 2.06 -5.00
N LEU A 158 -9.67 1.34 -4.44
CA LEU A 158 -8.39 1.05 -5.10
C LEU A 158 -8.15 -0.45 -5.12
N ILE A 159 -7.53 -0.94 -6.20
CA ILE A 159 -7.15 -2.33 -6.37
C ILE A 159 -5.70 -2.39 -6.83
N GLN A 160 -4.83 -2.98 -6.04
CA GLN A 160 -3.44 -3.23 -6.39
C GLN A 160 -3.30 -4.62 -7.03
N VAL A 161 -2.73 -4.64 -8.24
CA VAL A 161 -2.54 -5.86 -9.03
C VAL A 161 -1.08 -6.30 -8.92
N GLY A 162 -0.81 -7.10 -7.89
CA GLY A 162 0.54 -7.57 -7.54
C GLY A 162 1.19 -6.67 -6.49
N ASN A 163 1.96 -7.27 -5.57
CA ASN A 163 2.70 -6.57 -4.53
C ASN A 163 4.21 -6.60 -4.81
N GLU A 164 4.86 -5.43 -4.80
CA GLU A 164 6.32 -5.26 -4.96
C GLU A 164 6.92 -6.09 -6.12
N ILE A 165 6.32 -5.95 -7.30
CA ILE A 165 6.57 -6.83 -8.45
C ILE A 165 7.75 -6.37 -9.33
N THR A 166 8.71 -5.62 -8.78
CA THR A 166 9.86 -5.11 -9.55
C THR A 166 10.63 -6.23 -10.25
N ASN A 167 10.73 -7.38 -9.60
CA ASN A 167 11.39 -8.58 -10.12
C ASN A 167 10.40 -9.58 -10.77
N GLY A 168 9.20 -9.11 -11.11
CA GLY A 168 8.13 -9.92 -11.70
C GLY A 168 7.16 -10.51 -10.69
N MET A 169 6.33 -11.47 -11.12
CA MET A 169 5.35 -12.19 -10.28
C MET A 169 5.20 -13.63 -10.77
N LEU A 170 4.61 -14.53 -9.97
CA LEU A 170 4.35 -15.93 -10.35
C LEU A 170 5.61 -16.64 -10.87
N TRP A 171 6.64 -16.67 -10.04
CA TRP A 171 7.92 -17.27 -10.37
C TRP A 171 7.82 -18.80 -10.50
N PRO A 172 8.61 -19.39 -11.42
CA PRO A 172 9.63 -18.75 -12.26
C PRO A 172 9.07 -18.10 -13.55
N THR A 173 7.84 -18.41 -13.96
CA THR A 173 7.29 -18.04 -15.27
C THR A 173 7.26 -16.54 -15.55
N GLY A 174 6.82 -15.74 -14.57
CA GLY A 174 6.80 -14.28 -14.70
C GLY A 174 7.96 -13.57 -14.01
N LYS A 175 9.05 -14.27 -13.70
CA LYS A 175 10.25 -13.68 -13.11
C LYS A 175 10.96 -12.79 -14.12
N LEU A 176 11.38 -11.60 -13.68
CA LEU A 176 12.22 -10.71 -14.47
C LEU A 176 13.70 -10.92 -14.11
N ASP A 177 14.56 -10.80 -15.11
CA ASP A 177 16.01 -10.74 -14.89
C ASP A 177 16.39 -9.34 -14.38
N PRO A 178 17.11 -9.22 -13.25
CA PRO A 178 17.63 -7.95 -12.75
C PRO A 178 18.52 -7.18 -13.75
N SER A 179 19.08 -7.86 -14.76
CA SER A 179 20.07 -7.34 -15.71
C SER A 179 19.52 -7.02 -17.12
N GLY A 180 18.24 -7.27 -17.40
CA GLY A 180 17.68 -7.16 -18.75
C GLY A 180 16.22 -6.74 -18.86
N SER A 181 15.72 -6.67 -20.09
CA SER A 181 14.29 -6.44 -20.41
C SER A 181 13.51 -7.72 -20.70
N ASP A 182 14.16 -8.87 -20.59
CA ASP A 182 13.56 -10.16 -20.89
C ASP A 182 12.50 -10.51 -19.85
N GLY A 183 11.38 -11.07 -20.31
CA GLY A 183 10.26 -11.48 -19.45
C GLY A 183 9.16 -10.43 -19.23
N PHE A 184 9.35 -9.16 -19.60
CA PHE A 184 8.31 -8.13 -19.44
C PHE A 184 7.03 -8.41 -20.24
N ASP A 185 7.13 -9.12 -21.38
CA ASP A 185 5.94 -9.55 -22.13
C ASP A 185 5.06 -10.50 -21.31
N VAL A 186 5.68 -11.41 -20.57
CA VAL A 186 4.97 -12.36 -19.70
C VAL A 186 4.36 -11.64 -18.50
N LEU A 187 5.15 -10.81 -17.81
CA LEU A 187 4.64 -10.00 -16.70
C LEU A 187 3.47 -9.13 -17.14
N CYS A 188 3.59 -8.42 -18.27
CA CYS A 188 2.52 -7.55 -18.76
C CYS A 188 1.28 -8.33 -19.20
N GLN A 189 1.39 -9.59 -19.64
CA GLN A 189 0.23 -10.46 -19.88
C GLN A 189 -0.53 -10.72 -18.57
N PHE A 190 0.17 -11.05 -17.48
CA PHE A 190 -0.43 -11.24 -16.16
C PHE A 190 -1.08 -9.96 -15.64
N LEU A 191 -0.39 -8.82 -15.72
CA LEU A 191 -0.93 -7.53 -15.26
C LEU A 191 -2.17 -7.13 -16.06
N LYS A 192 -2.15 -7.28 -17.39
CA LYS A 192 -3.32 -7.00 -18.23
C LYS A 192 -4.51 -7.89 -17.88
N ALA A 193 -4.28 -9.16 -17.58
CA ALA A 193 -5.33 -10.09 -17.14
C ALA A 193 -5.98 -9.63 -15.82
N GLY A 194 -5.18 -9.26 -14.83
CA GLY A 194 -5.68 -8.72 -13.56
C GLY A 194 -6.40 -7.38 -13.73
N CYS A 195 -5.84 -6.46 -14.53
CA CYS A 195 -6.44 -5.15 -14.81
C CYS A 195 -7.78 -5.30 -15.54
N LYS A 196 -7.85 -6.17 -16.56
CA LYS A 196 -9.09 -6.49 -17.28
C LYS A 196 -10.19 -6.96 -16.33
N ALA A 197 -9.88 -7.88 -15.42
CA ALA A 197 -10.85 -8.33 -14.41
C ALA A 197 -11.32 -7.19 -13.49
N CYS A 198 -10.41 -6.29 -13.08
CA CYS A 198 -10.76 -5.10 -12.30
C CYS A 198 -11.73 -4.19 -13.05
N ARG A 199 -11.41 -3.85 -14.32
CA ARG A 199 -12.27 -3.00 -15.16
C ARG A 199 -13.65 -3.58 -15.38
N GLU A 200 -13.75 -4.89 -15.60
CA GLU A 200 -15.04 -5.56 -15.84
C GLU A 200 -15.94 -5.61 -14.59
N VAL A 201 -15.37 -5.88 -13.40
CA VAL A 201 -16.17 -6.08 -12.18
C VAL A 201 -16.40 -4.78 -11.41
N CYS A 202 -15.36 -3.95 -11.36
CA CYS A 202 -15.27 -2.73 -10.57
C CYS A 202 -14.76 -1.55 -11.43
N PRO A 203 -15.49 -1.12 -12.46
CA PRO A 203 -15.01 -0.13 -13.44
C PRO A 203 -14.68 1.26 -12.87
N LYS A 204 -15.14 1.57 -11.65
CA LYS A 204 -14.87 2.84 -10.96
C LYS A 204 -13.67 2.77 -10.01
N SER A 205 -13.14 1.57 -9.74
CA SER A 205 -11.96 1.41 -8.89
C SER A 205 -10.71 1.83 -9.64
N GLN A 206 -9.81 2.50 -8.94
CA GLN A 206 -8.50 2.84 -9.50
C GLN A 206 -7.55 1.66 -9.34
N ILE A 207 -6.81 1.35 -10.40
CA ILE A 207 -5.86 0.23 -10.43
C ILE A 207 -4.45 0.74 -10.12
N ILE A 208 -3.80 0.10 -9.15
CA ILE A 208 -2.43 0.39 -8.73
C ILE A 208 -1.52 -0.74 -9.22
N ILE A 209 -0.36 -0.36 -9.75
CA ILE A 209 0.77 -1.27 -9.92
C ILE A 209 1.88 -0.84 -8.95
N HIS A 210 2.45 -1.79 -8.22
CA HIS A 210 3.30 -1.52 -7.05
C HIS A 210 4.73 -2.05 -7.21
N THR A 211 5.72 -1.19 -6.94
CA THR A 211 7.15 -1.52 -6.90
C THR A 211 7.84 -0.96 -5.65
N GLU A 212 8.82 -1.66 -5.07
CA GLU A 212 9.55 -1.24 -3.87
C GLU A 212 10.70 -0.25 -4.11
N ARG A 213 11.05 0.07 -5.35
CA ARG A 213 12.34 0.73 -5.69
C ARG A 213 12.32 2.25 -5.71
N ALA A 214 11.56 2.90 -4.83
CA ALA A 214 11.50 4.38 -4.78
C ALA A 214 12.88 5.06 -4.66
N GLY A 215 13.86 4.37 -4.06
CA GLY A 215 15.25 4.82 -3.94
C GLY A 215 16.13 4.68 -5.19
N ASN A 216 15.66 3.99 -6.23
CA ASN A 216 16.41 3.70 -7.45
C ASN A 216 15.62 4.14 -8.70
N TRP A 217 15.96 5.32 -9.21
CA TRP A 217 15.27 5.92 -10.35
C TRP A 217 15.40 5.09 -11.63
N ASP A 218 16.57 4.56 -11.96
CA ASP A 218 16.74 3.83 -13.23
C ASP A 218 15.89 2.56 -13.29
N VAL A 219 15.80 1.83 -12.18
CA VAL A 219 14.93 0.64 -12.06
C VAL A 219 13.46 1.02 -12.15
N THR A 220 13.03 2.01 -11.35
CA THR A 220 11.64 2.50 -11.34
C THR A 220 11.23 3.00 -12.73
N ARG A 221 12.07 3.82 -13.37
CA ARG A 221 11.86 4.34 -14.73
C ARG A 221 11.71 3.21 -15.72
N ASN A 222 12.65 2.27 -15.76
CA ASN A 222 12.63 1.17 -16.71
C ASN A 222 11.33 0.36 -16.55
N PHE A 223 10.99 -0.03 -15.33
CA PHE A 223 9.78 -0.82 -15.06
C PHE A 223 8.53 -0.16 -15.64
N TYR A 224 8.20 1.07 -15.23
CA TYR A 224 6.98 1.74 -15.70
C TYR A 224 7.03 2.10 -17.20
N GLN A 225 8.22 2.33 -17.78
CA GLN A 225 8.35 2.49 -19.24
C GLN A 225 8.02 1.19 -19.99
N GLN A 226 8.41 0.03 -19.48
CA GLN A 226 8.06 -1.26 -20.11
C GLN A 226 6.55 -1.51 -20.05
N LEU A 227 5.90 -1.16 -18.92
CA LEU A 227 4.45 -1.24 -18.76
C LEU A 227 3.72 -0.32 -19.75
N ARG A 228 4.21 0.93 -19.90
CA ARG A 228 3.66 1.88 -20.89
C ARG A 228 3.83 1.38 -22.32
N ARG A 229 5.02 0.90 -22.70
CA ARG A 229 5.29 0.34 -24.04
C ARG A 229 4.36 -0.81 -24.39
N ARG A 230 4.01 -1.63 -23.39
CA ARG A 230 3.10 -2.76 -23.53
C ARG A 230 1.65 -2.41 -23.26
N GLN A 231 1.31 -1.15 -22.96
CA GLN A 231 -0.06 -0.69 -22.76
C GLN A 231 -0.79 -1.45 -21.65
N VAL A 232 -0.16 -1.58 -20.47
CA VAL A 232 -0.87 -2.06 -19.27
C VAL A 232 -1.84 -0.97 -18.80
N ASP A 233 -3.13 -1.31 -18.65
CA ASP A 233 -4.20 -0.39 -18.24
C ASP A 233 -4.29 -0.30 -16.71
N TYR A 234 -3.50 0.58 -16.11
CA TYR A 234 -3.54 0.92 -14.69
C TYR A 234 -3.63 2.43 -14.50
N ASP A 235 -4.04 2.90 -13.33
CA ASP A 235 -4.29 4.32 -13.06
C ASP A 235 -3.17 4.99 -12.26
N ILE A 236 -2.60 4.28 -11.28
CA ILE A 236 -1.73 4.85 -10.25
C ILE A 236 -0.40 4.08 -10.17
N ILE A 237 0.69 4.82 -10.04
CA ILE A 237 2.00 4.28 -9.70
C ILE A 237 2.10 4.15 -8.16
N GLY A 238 2.18 2.92 -7.67
CA GLY A 238 2.38 2.61 -6.26
C GLY A 238 3.86 2.37 -5.96
N LEU A 239 4.36 2.94 -4.86
CA LEU A 239 5.73 2.75 -4.40
C LEU A 239 5.78 2.33 -2.93
N SER A 240 6.69 1.42 -2.57
CA SER A 240 7.17 1.30 -1.19
C SER A 240 8.30 2.29 -0.94
N TYR A 241 8.31 2.92 0.22
CA TYR A 241 9.42 3.74 0.69
C TYR A 241 9.71 3.45 2.16
N TYR A 242 10.87 2.86 2.42
CA TYR A 242 11.37 2.59 3.77
C TYR A 242 12.76 3.22 3.91
N PRO A 243 13.01 4.05 4.93
CA PRO A 243 14.28 4.76 5.08
C PRO A 243 15.46 3.79 5.27
N MET A 244 15.20 2.57 5.77
CA MET A 244 16.21 1.53 5.97
C MET A 244 16.79 0.96 4.66
N TRP A 245 16.07 1.06 3.55
CA TRP A 245 16.43 0.36 2.31
C TRP A 245 16.39 1.24 1.06
N HIS A 246 15.60 2.31 1.08
CA HIS A 246 15.26 3.07 -0.14
C HIS A 246 15.91 4.45 -0.20
N LYS A 247 17.04 4.63 0.52
CA LYS A 247 17.81 5.88 0.63
C LYS A 247 17.03 7.01 1.31
N ASP A 248 17.67 8.17 1.40
CA ASP A 248 17.12 9.35 2.05
C ASP A 248 15.88 9.96 1.35
N ILE A 249 15.17 10.81 2.07
CA ILE A 249 13.94 11.46 1.59
C ILE A 249 14.20 12.40 0.40
N PRO A 250 15.30 13.18 0.35
CA PRO A 250 15.62 13.96 -0.86
C PRO A 250 15.75 13.10 -2.12
N ASN A 251 16.28 11.87 -2.03
CA ASN A 251 16.32 10.97 -3.17
C ASN A 251 14.92 10.48 -3.57
N LEU A 252 14.04 10.19 -2.61
CA LEU A 252 12.62 9.95 -2.91
C LEU A 252 12.00 11.15 -3.65
N GLY A 253 12.23 12.37 -3.17
CA GLY A 253 11.74 13.60 -3.81
C GLY A 253 12.12 13.70 -5.29
N LYS A 254 13.38 13.42 -5.62
CA LYS A 254 13.85 13.36 -7.02
C LYS A 254 13.14 12.29 -7.85
N THR A 255 12.88 11.10 -7.28
CA THR A 255 12.10 10.06 -7.95
C THR A 255 10.67 10.54 -8.24
N LEU A 256 10.04 11.23 -7.29
CA LEU A 256 8.67 11.75 -7.45
C LEU A 256 8.57 12.85 -8.51
N ASP A 257 9.53 13.78 -8.55
CA ASP A 257 9.63 14.81 -9.59
C ASP A 257 9.79 14.18 -10.97
N ASN A 258 10.69 13.20 -11.09
CA ASN A 258 10.94 12.50 -12.34
C ASN A 258 9.72 11.69 -12.82
N LEU A 259 8.96 11.08 -11.90
CA LEU A 259 7.70 10.41 -12.23
C LEU A 259 6.64 11.41 -12.69
N ALA A 260 6.52 12.56 -12.03
CA ALA A 260 5.60 13.64 -12.43
C ALA A 260 5.89 14.12 -13.86
N TRP A 261 7.17 14.23 -14.21
CA TRP A 261 7.58 14.65 -15.55
C TRP A 261 7.40 13.57 -16.62
N LEU A 262 7.75 12.32 -16.32
CA LEU A 262 7.77 11.25 -17.32
C LEU A 262 6.41 10.56 -17.52
N PHE A 263 5.55 10.59 -16.50
CA PHE A 263 4.21 10.00 -16.48
C PHE A 263 3.19 11.00 -15.88
N PRO A 264 3.02 12.19 -16.47
CA PRO A 264 2.17 13.26 -15.91
C PRO A 264 0.70 12.85 -15.77
N GLU A 265 0.26 11.82 -16.48
CA GLU A 265 -1.08 11.25 -16.39
C GLU A 265 -1.28 10.26 -15.23
N LYS A 266 -0.20 9.87 -14.53
CA LYS A 266 -0.24 8.89 -13.43
C LYS A 266 -0.02 9.57 -12.08
N PRO A 267 -1.04 9.63 -11.21
CA PRO A 267 -0.81 9.93 -9.82
C PRO A 267 0.13 8.89 -9.19
N VAL A 268 0.89 9.32 -8.20
CA VAL A 268 1.80 8.46 -7.43
C VAL A 268 1.27 8.30 -6.00
N MET A 269 1.40 7.11 -5.44
CA MET A 269 1.12 6.84 -4.04
C MET A 269 2.30 6.13 -3.38
N ILE A 270 2.61 6.52 -2.15
CA ILE A 270 3.43 5.68 -1.26
C ILE A 270 2.47 4.70 -0.60
N VAL A 271 2.41 3.47 -1.13
CA VAL A 271 1.44 2.45 -0.68
C VAL A 271 1.98 1.59 0.47
N GLU A 272 3.28 1.67 0.73
CA GLU A 272 3.91 1.15 1.93
C GLU A 272 5.03 2.07 2.43
N THR A 273 5.01 2.34 3.73
CA THR A 273 6.12 2.94 4.46
C THR A 273 6.06 2.53 5.92
N ALA A 274 7.20 2.44 6.57
CA ALA A 274 7.31 2.35 8.02
C ALA A 274 8.73 2.74 8.44
N ALA A 275 8.91 3.01 9.73
CA ALA A 275 10.23 3.19 10.32
C ALA A 275 10.27 2.54 11.69
N TYR A 276 11.47 2.08 12.06
CA TYR A 276 11.72 1.50 13.36
C TYR A 276 11.63 2.54 14.48
N TYR A 277 10.99 2.17 15.58
CA TYR A 277 11.13 2.87 16.87
C TYR A 277 11.94 2.06 17.89
N SER A 278 12.15 0.76 17.65
CA SER A 278 12.93 -0.17 18.48
C SER A 278 13.39 -1.36 17.61
N HIS A 279 14.30 -2.19 18.11
CA HIS A 279 14.65 -3.51 17.56
C HIS A 279 14.34 -4.66 18.52
N GLU A 280 13.71 -4.37 19.66
CA GLU A 280 13.43 -5.34 20.70
C GLU A 280 12.58 -6.50 20.18
N ASN A 281 13.05 -7.74 20.33
CA ASN A 281 12.35 -8.94 19.86
C ASN A 281 12.07 -8.97 18.35
N ASP A 282 12.75 -8.14 17.54
CA ASP A 282 12.64 -8.18 16.08
C ASP A 282 13.46 -9.34 15.50
N PRO A 283 12.83 -10.39 14.95
CA PRO A 283 13.54 -11.53 14.38
C PRO A 283 14.28 -11.19 13.08
N TRP A 284 14.01 -10.02 12.48
CA TRP A 284 14.64 -9.53 11.25
C TRP A 284 15.51 -8.30 11.44
N SER A 285 15.66 -7.81 12.68
CA SER A 285 16.60 -6.73 12.94
C SER A 285 18.00 -7.16 12.50
N LYS A 286 18.67 -6.28 11.77
CA LYS A 286 20.11 -6.39 11.56
C LYS A 286 20.77 -5.36 12.47
N GLU A 287 22.08 -5.50 12.72
CA GLU A 287 22.85 -4.47 13.44
C GLU A 287 22.57 -3.08 12.87
N ASP A 288 22.75 -2.02 13.68
CA ASP A 288 22.36 -0.58 13.57
C ASP A 288 22.63 0.16 12.23
N THR A 289 22.94 -0.55 11.16
CA THR A 289 23.04 -0.16 9.75
C THR A 289 21.86 0.65 9.21
N TYR A 290 20.73 0.72 9.90
CA TYR A 290 19.54 1.46 9.47
C TYR A 290 19.29 2.77 10.25
N ALA A 291 20.11 3.06 11.26
CA ALA A 291 20.05 4.30 12.03
C ALA A 291 20.67 5.51 11.29
N GLU A 292 21.15 5.32 10.06
CA GLU A 292 21.91 6.31 9.27
C GLU A 292 21.14 7.63 9.08
N PHE A 293 19.80 7.56 8.94
CA PHE A 293 18.97 8.75 8.73
C PHE A 293 18.19 9.19 9.96
N TYR A 294 17.78 8.24 10.81
CA TYR A 294 16.95 8.50 11.98
C TYR A 294 17.36 7.55 13.11
N PRO A 295 17.45 8.02 14.36
CA PRO A 295 17.72 7.13 15.48
C PRO A 295 16.59 6.10 15.65
N ILE A 296 16.95 4.89 16.07
CA ILE A 296 15.98 3.85 16.42
C ILE A 296 15.36 4.20 17.77
N SER A 297 14.35 5.06 17.73
CA SER A 297 13.59 5.53 18.89
C SER A 297 12.20 6.01 18.49
N VAL A 298 11.32 6.19 19.48
CA VAL A 298 9.98 6.77 19.29
C VAL A 298 10.08 8.16 18.64
N GLU A 299 11.02 9.00 19.09
CA GLU A 299 11.26 10.32 18.53
C GLU A 299 11.81 10.27 17.10
N GLY A 300 12.70 9.31 16.80
CA GLY A 300 13.27 9.12 15.47
C GLY A 300 12.23 8.67 14.45
N GLN A 301 11.36 7.71 14.82
CA GLN A 301 10.22 7.31 14.01
C GLN A 301 9.28 8.51 13.72
N ALA A 302 9.04 9.34 14.73
CA ALA A 302 8.22 10.55 14.57
C ALA A 302 8.90 11.62 13.71
N GLN A 303 10.23 11.76 13.79
CA GLN A 303 11.01 12.67 12.95
C GLN A 303 10.93 12.27 11.48
N PHE A 304 11.24 11.01 11.17
CA PHE A 304 11.06 10.44 9.84
C PHE A 304 9.68 10.74 9.28
N THR A 305 8.65 10.48 10.09
CA THR A 305 7.26 10.66 9.68
C THR A 305 6.95 12.11 9.28
N ARG A 306 7.41 13.09 10.08
CA ARG A 306 7.21 14.51 9.76
C ARG A 306 7.93 14.93 8.49
N GLU A 307 9.17 14.46 8.30
CA GLU A 307 9.97 14.79 7.12
C GLU A 307 9.40 14.16 5.84
N LEU A 308 8.94 12.91 5.91
CA LEU A 308 8.30 12.22 4.79
C LEU A 308 7.02 12.96 4.38
N VAL A 309 6.15 13.25 5.34
CA VAL A 309 4.90 14.00 5.08
C VAL A 309 5.21 15.36 4.45
N ARG A 310 6.20 16.10 4.99
CA ARG A 310 6.60 17.41 4.46
C ARG A 310 7.14 17.31 3.04
N GLU A 311 7.91 16.27 2.72
CA GLU A 311 8.39 16.04 1.36
C GLU A 311 7.23 15.75 0.42
N LEU A 312 6.38 14.77 0.73
CA LEU A 312 5.24 14.37 -0.10
C LEU A 312 4.22 15.49 -0.35
N GLN A 313 4.12 16.46 0.56
CA GLN A 313 3.28 17.65 0.38
C GLN A 313 3.79 18.60 -0.72
N LYS A 314 5.09 18.57 -1.07
CA LYS A 314 5.66 19.38 -2.15
C LYS A 314 5.27 18.86 -3.54
N HIS A 315 4.94 17.58 -3.63
CA HIS A 315 4.66 16.88 -4.88
C HIS A 315 3.16 16.86 -5.19
N HIS A 316 2.76 17.50 -6.28
CA HIS A 316 1.35 17.65 -6.68
C HIS A 316 0.76 16.35 -7.26
N ASN A 317 1.60 15.50 -7.86
CA ASN A 317 1.21 14.18 -8.36
C ASN A 317 1.08 13.12 -7.25
N VAL A 318 1.55 13.40 -6.03
CA VAL A 318 1.37 12.49 -4.89
C VAL A 318 -0.07 12.57 -4.39
N SER A 319 -0.77 11.46 -4.51
CA SER A 319 -2.20 11.31 -4.22
C SER A 319 -2.49 10.45 -3.00
N GLY A 320 -1.48 9.77 -2.43
CA GLY A 320 -1.69 8.86 -1.31
C GLY A 320 -0.45 8.50 -0.51
N LEU A 321 -0.64 8.23 0.78
CA LEU A 321 0.39 7.78 1.72
C LEU A 321 -0.21 6.73 2.69
N PHE A 322 0.43 5.57 2.77
CA PHE A 322 -0.05 4.43 3.54
C PHE A 322 1.06 3.84 4.42
N TRP A 323 0.80 3.76 5.72
CA TRP A 323 1.71 3.10 6.66
C TRP A 323 1.53 1.58 6.59
N TRP A 324 2.61 0.81 6.52
CA TRP A 324 2.53 -0.64 6.52
C TRP A 324 2.51 -1.16 7.96
N PHE A 325 1.54 -2.01 8.26
CA PHE A 325 1.35 -2.66 9.55
C PHE A 325 1.31 -1.71 10.78
N PRO A 326 0.55 -0.60 10.72
CA PRO A 326 0.46 0.34 11.83
C PRO A 326 -0.21 -0.27 13.07
N GLU A 327 -0.99 -1.34 12.91
CA GLU A 327 -1.75 -2.02 13.96
C GLU A 327 -0.94 -3.01 14.80
N GLU A 328 0.36 -3.17 14.51
CA GLU A 328 1.26 -3.95 15.37
C GLU A 328 1.12 -3.48 16.82
N ASN A 329 0.73 -4.40 17.70
CA ASN A 329 0.57 -4.14 19.13
C ASN A 329 0.66 -5.46 19.90
N ALA A 330 1.80 -5.72 20.53
CA ALA A 330 2.02 -6.90 21.35
C ALA A 330 1.61 -6.74 22.83
N SER A 331 0.95 -5.63 23.19
CA SER A 331 0.59 -5.37 24.58
C SER A 331 -0.47 -6.38 25.05
N GLY A 332 -0.04 -7.26 25.96
CA GLY A 332 -0.89 -8.29 26.57
C GLY A 332 -1.14 -9.54 25.73
N ASN A 333 -0.94 -9.50 24.40
CA ASN A 333 -1.22 -10.64 23.49
C ASN A 333 -0.18 -10.74 22.37
N SER A 334 0.13 -11.96 21.93
CA SER A 334 0.96 -12.22 20.75
C SER A 334 0.09 -12.68 19.58
N VAL A 335 0.14 -11.94 18.47
CA VAL A 335 -0.54 -12.27 17.21
C VAL A 335 0.46 -12.73 16.16
N THR A 336 1.66 -12.14 16.16
CA THR A 336 2.81 -12.54 15.36
C THR A 336 3.95 -12.98 16.26
N LYS A 337 4.86 -13.78 15.71
CA LYS A 337 6.10 -14.18 16.39
C LYS A 337 7.14 -13.06 16.29
N GLY A 338 7.50 -12.51 17.44
CA GLY A 338 8.41 -11.38 17.53
C GLY A 338 7.73 -10.06 17.19
N TRP A 339 8.50 -8.97 17.32
CA TRP A 339 8.04 -7.59 17.20
C TRP A 339 8.83 -6.88 16.12
N LEU A 340 8.17 -6.44 15.06
CA LEU A 340 8.78 -5.61 14.03
C LEU A 340 9.19 -4.25 14.58
N ASN A 341 8.46 -3.72 15.57
CA ASN A 341 8.65 -2.39 16.14
C ASN A 341 8.66 -1.28 15.07
N ARG A 342 7.79 -1.44 14.07
CA ARG A 342 7.54 -0.44 13.02
C ARG A 342 6.08 0.00 12.98
N GLY A 343 5.23 -0.60 13.81
CA GLY A 343 3.87 -0.15 14.03
C GLY A 343 3.78 1.26 14.60
N LEU A 344 2.53 1.68 14.80
CA LEU A 344 2.18 3.00 15.32
C LEU A 344 1.59 2.93 16.74
N PHE A 345 1.73 1.77 17.40
CA PHE A 345 1.43 1.57 18.81
C PHE A 345 2.63 0.94 19.49
N ASP A 346 2.86 1.33 20.74
CA ASP A 346 3.93 0.80 21.56
C ASP A 346 3.62 -0.66 21.96
N ASN A 347 4.52 -1.58 21.65
CA ASN A 347 4.34 -3.01 21.91
C ASN A 347 4.23 -3.39 23.41
N HIS A 348 4.67 -2.52 24.33
CA HIS A 348 4.54 -2.78 25.77
C HIS A 348 3.21 -2.30 26.32
N THR A 349 2.78 -1.11 25.92
CA THR A 349 1.66 -0.37 26.54
C THR A 349 0.39 -0.35 25.70
N GLY A 350 0.49 -0.57 24.39
CA GLY A 350 -0.61 -0.42 23.43
C GLY A 350 -0.96 1.03 23.13
N ASN A 351 -0.18 2.00 23.62
CA ASN A 351 -0.39 3.43 23.40
C ASN A 351 -0.01 3.84 21.98
N ALA A 352 -0.80 4.72 21.38
CA ALA A 352 -0.48 5.31 20.09
C ALA A 352 0.85 6.10 20.16
N LEU A 353 1.75 5.84 19.20
CA LEU A 353 3.05 6.51 19.10
C LEU A 353 2.93 7.90 18.45
N PRO A 354 3.80 8.87 18.78
CA PRO A 354 3.80 10.21 18.18
C PRO A 354 3.88 10.22 16.64
N ALA A 355 4.44 9.19 16.02
CA ALA A 355 4.45 9.02 14.57
C ALA A 355 3.02 9.01 13.98
N LEU A 356 2.04 8.36 14.63
CA LEU A 356 0.64 8.37 14.17
C LEU A 356 0.08 9.80 14.10
N LYS A 357 0.40 10.63 15.10
CA LYS A 357 -0.04 12.03 15.15
C LYS A 357 0.60 12.87 14.05
N ALA A 358 1.84 12.56 13.68
CA ALA A 358 2.60 13.23 12.62
C ALA A 358 2.18 12.78 11.21
N PHE A 359 1.64 11.56 11.06
CA PHE A 359 1.27 10.95 9.80
C PHE A 359 0.00 11.58 9.20
N LYS A 360 0.13 12.77 8.61
CA LYS A 360 -0.98 13.60 8.10
C LYS A 360 -0.68 14.14 6.71
N LEU A 361 -1.22 13.49 5.68
CA LEU A 361 -1.20 14.01 4.31
C LEU A 361 -2.44 14.89 4.09
N LYS A 362 -2.24 16.19 3.89
CA LYS A 362 -3.31 17.18 3.69
C LYS A 362 -3.41 17.61 2.25
#